data_AF-A0A967YAS0-F1
#
_entry.id   AF-A0A967YAS0-F1
#
_cell.length_a   1.000
_cell.length_b   1.000
_cell.length_c   1.000
_cell.angle_alpha   90.00
_cell.angle_beta   90.00
_cell.angle_gamma   90.00
#
_symmetry.space_group_name_H-M   'P 1'
#
loop_
_entity.id
_entity.type
_entity.pdbx_description
1 polymer ?
#
loop_
_entity_poly.entity_id
_entity_poly.type
_entity_poly.pdbx_seq_one_letter_code
_entity_poly.pdbx_strand_id
1 'polypeptide(L)' 'MNFFSEEELRSLCFDLGIDYEELGGRSKSVKVLELIGFMQRRARLDELVFLARELRPDASW' A
#
# COMPACT_ATOMS: atom_id res chain seq x y z
N MET A 1 1.13 -11.66 9.40
CA MET A 1 0.74 -10.24 9.45
C MET A 1 0.14 -9.89 8.10
N ASN A 2 -1.19 -9.87 8.01
CA ASN A 2 -1.92 -9.70 6.75
C ASN A 2 -3.02 -8.65 7.00
N PHE A 3 -2.63 -7.39 7.17
CA PHE A 3 -3.56 -6.31 7.54
C PHE A 3 -4.50 -5.90 6.41
N PHE A 4 -4.11 -6.21 5.16
CA PHE A 4 -4.83 -5.89 3.95
C PHE A 4 -5.08 -7.15 3.14
N SER A 5 -6.30 -7.34 2.65
CA SER A 5 -6.64 -8.23 1.55
C SER A 5 -6.08 -7.68 0.22
N GLU A 6 -6.18 -8.44 -0.86
CA GLU A 6 -5.76 -7.93 -2.19
C GLU A 6 -6.69 -6.81 -2.68
N GLU A 7 -7.98 -6.89 -2.40
CA GLU A 7 -8.97 -5.87 -2.75
C GLU A 7 -8.75 -4.57 -1.96
N GLU A 8 -8.43 -4.70 -0.68
CA GLU A 8 -8.11 -3.54 0.17
C GLU A 8 -6.79 -2.88 -0.27
N LEU A 9 -5.81 -3.68 -0.74
CA LEU A 9 -4.58 -3.14 -1.30
C LEU A 9 -4.83 -2.39 -2.62
N ARG A 10 -5.71 -2.92 -3.48
CA ARG A 10 -6.14 -2.21 -4.71
C ARG A 10 -6.82 -0.88 -4.37
N SER A 11 -7.70 -0.88 -3.38
CA SER A 11 -8.38 0.33 -2.90
C SER A 11 -7.39 1.36 -2.35
N LEU A 12 -6.43 0.92 -1.53
CA LEU A 12 -5.37 1.78 -1.03
C LEU A 12 -4.52 2.38 -2.17
N CYS A 13 -4.20 1.61 -3.21
CA CYS A 13 -3.49 2.14 -4.37
C CYS A 13 -4.33 3.19 -5.11
N PHE A 14 -5.62 2.94 -5.28
CA PHE A 14 -6.55 3.90 -5.87
C PHE A 14 -6.59 5.22 -5.10
N ASP A 15 -6.70 5.17 -3.77
CA ASP A 15 -6.69 6.37 -2.90
C ASP A 15 -5.37 7.15 -2.99
N LEU A 16 -4.25 6.44 -3.22
CA LEU A 16 -2.93 7.02 -3.43
C LEU A 16 -2.70 7.55 -4.86
N GLY A 17 -3.67 7.38 -5.76
CA GLY A 17 -3.55 7.73 -7.18
C GLY A 17 -2.55 6.86 -7.94
N ILE A 18 -2.43 5.58 -7.55
CA ILE A 18 -1.52 4.59 -8.13
C ILE A 18 -2.34 3.50 -8.78
N ASP A 19 -2.03 3.16 -10.02
CA ASP A 19 -2.57 1.97 -10.65
C ASP A 19 -1.91 0.73 -10.04
N TYR A 20 -2.70 -0.11 -9.38
CA TYR A 20 -2.23 -1.36 -8.79
C TYR A 20 -1.58 -2.29 -9.82
N GLU A 21 -2.01 -2.25 -11.08
CA GLU A 21 -1.47 -3.08 -12.14
C GLU A 21 -0.09 -2.61 -12.61
N GLU A 22 0.27 -1.33 -12.42
CA GLU A 22 1.62 -0.81 -12.68
C GLU A 22 2.67 -1.27 -11.67
N LEU A 23 2.24 -1.70 -10.47
CA LEU A 23 3.16 -2.25 -9.47
C LEU A 23 3.76 -3.57 -9.95
N GLY A 24 5.06 -3.79 -9.74
CA GLY A 24 5.69 -5.06 -10.08
C GLY A 24 5.20 -6.22 -9.21
N GLY A 25 5.41 -7.45 -9.69
CA GLY A 25 5.21 -8.67 -8.89
C GLY A 25 3.90 -9.40 -9.13
N ARG A 26 3.90 -10.70 -8.83
CA ARG A 26 2.76 -11.61 -9.06
C ARG A 26 1.98 -11.97 -7.79
N SER A 27 2.56 -11.73 -6.62
CA SER A 27 1.91 -11.99 -5.35
C SER A 27 1.66 -10.67 -4.63
N LYS A 28 0.61 -10.65 -3.80
CA LYS A 28 0.25 -9.48 -2.98
C LYS A 28 1.45 -8.97 -2.16
N SER A 29 2.23 -9.87 -1.56
CA SER A 29 3.41 -9.47 -0.77
C SER A 29 4.45 -8.74 -1.61
N VAL A 30 4.69 -9.18 -2.85
CA VAL A 30 5.62 -8.49 -3.76
C VAL A 30 5.05 -7.14 -4.19
N LYS A 31 3.75 -7.06 -4.51
CA LYS A 31 3.06 -5.80 -4.83
C LYS A 31 3.12 -4.80 -3.67
N VAL A 32 3.00 -5.24 -2.41
CA VAL A 32 3.18 -4.38 -1.22
C VAL A 32 4.60 -3.82 -1.16
N LEU A 33 5.62 -4.66 -1.37
CA LEU A 33 7.02 -4.20 -1.38
C LEU A 33 7.29 -3.20 -2.51
N GLU A 34 6.73 -3.46 -3.70
CA GLU A 34 6.81 -2.54 -4.83
C GLU A 34 6.09 -1.22 -4.55
N LEU A 35 4.91 -1.23 -3.92
CA LEU A 35 4.20 -0.03 -3.48
C LEU A 35 5.04 0.79 -2.50
N ILE A 36 5.60 0.15 -1.46
CA ILE A 36 6.46 0.83 -0.48
C ILE A 36 7.66 1.47 -1.19
N GLY A 37 8.34 0.74 -2.06
CA GLY A 37 9.47 1.26 -2.83
C GLY A 37 9.07 2.38 -3.80
N PHE A 38 7.92 2.26 -4.46
CA PHE A 38 7.37 3.27 -5.37
C PHE A 38 7.10 4.59 -4.64
N MET A 39 6.54 4.53 -3.43
CA MET A 39 6.24 5.68 -2.59
C MET A 39 7.50 6.30 -1.98
N GLN A 40 8.44 5.47 -1.52
CA GLN A 40 9.72 5.92 -0.97
C GLN A 40 10.53 6.72 -2.01
N ARG A 41 10.62 6.22 -3.25
CA ARG A 41 11.32 6.95 -4.34
C ARG A 41 10.70 8.31 -4.68
N ARG A 42 9.44 8.53 -4.29
CA ARG A 42 8.68 9.76 -4.53
C ARG A 42 8.54 10.63 -3.28
N ALA A 43 9.19 10.27 -2.17
CA ALA A 43 9.03 10.92 -0.88
C ALA A 43 7.58 11.02 -0.38
N ARG A 44 6.72 10.05 -0.76
CA ARG A 44 5.31 9.96 -0.36
C ARG A 44 5.06 8.88 0.70
N LEU A 45 6.10 8.32 1.31
CA LEU A 45 5.93 7.21 2.26
C LEU A 45 5.05 7.58 3.47
N ASP A 46 5.11 8.83 3.92
CA ASP A 46 4.28 9.33 5.01
C ASP A 46 2.79 9.29 4.69
N GLU A 47 2.41 9.54 3.42
CA GLU A 47 1.03 9.45 2.95
C GLU A 47 0.51 8.01 2.99
N LEU A 48 1.34 7.05 2.58
CA LEU A 48 1.02 5.61 2.69
C LEU A 48 0.81 5.20 4.15
N VAL A 49 1.71 5.64 5.06
CA VAL A 49 1.60 5.32 6.49
C VAL A 49 0.36 5.97 7.10
N PHE A 50 0.08 7.23 6.77
CA PHE A 50 -1.10 7.94 7.24
C PHE A 50 -2.39 7.20 6.86
N LEU A 51 -2.57 6.90 5.56
CA LEU A 51 -3.75 6.18 5.09
C LEU A 51 -3.85 4.76 5.68
N ALA A 52 -2.72 4.05 5.81
CA ALA A 52 -2.71 2.73 6.42
C ALA A 52 -3.17 2.75 7.89
N ARG A 53 -2.80 3.79 8.65
CA ARG A 53 -3.26 3.99 10.03
C ARG A 53 -4.72 4.36 10.11
N GLU A 54 -5.20 5.24 9.22
CA GLU A 54 -6.62 5.60 9.15
C GLU A 54 -7.52 4.39 8.83
N LEU A 55 -7.07 3.50 7.94
CA LEU A 55 -7.79 2.28 7.57
C LEU A 55 -7.70 1.16 8.63
N ARG A 56 -6.70 1.23 9.52
CA ARG A 56 -6.43 0.23 10.55
C ARG A 56 -6.02 0.90 11.87
N PRO A 57 -6.93 1.66 12.51
CA PRO A 57 -6.64 2.33 13.77
C PRO A 57 -6.29 1.34 14.89
N ASP A 58 -6.86 0.14 14.82
CA ASP A 58 -6.68 -0.93 15.83
C ASP A 58 -5.43 -1.79 15.59
N ALA A 59 -4.68 -1.57 14.49
CA ALA A 59 -3.44 -2.32 14.26
C ALA A 59 -2.34 -1.84 15.22
N SER A 60 -1.59 -2.78 15.78
CA SER A 60 -0.37 -2.49 16.56
C SER A 60 0.80 -2.24 15.61
N TRP A 61 0.86 -1.03 15.03
CA TRP A 61 1.96 -0.56 14.18
C TRP A 61 3.08 0.09 14.98
#